data_AF-A0AAW5F5T2-F1
#
_entry.id   AF-A0AAW5F5T2-F1
#
_cell.length_a   1.000
_cell.length_b   1.000
_cell.length_c   1.000
_cell.angle_alpha   90.00
_cell.angle_beta   90.00
_cell.angle_gamma   90.00
#
_symmetry.space_group_name_H-M   'P 1'
#
loop_
_entity.id
_entity.type
_entity.pdbx_description
1 polymer ?
#
loop_
_entity_poly.entity_id
_entity_poly.type
_entity_poly.pdbx_seq_one_letter_code
_entity_poly.pdbx_strand_id
1 'polypeptide(L)'
;MKYVDYHLPSGVDFSSITYEDIRWQYGVFRCNSTGSGRDKKHLPWDGVKTNLGEIEEKDWCRLAEAVIERDGETHLLKHLIQWCSEHNYIGASATELRKEALQLHIDRVFDNPQWGGYLPFNKRYRPEVWRAAHIVYVRNECCHKISPVTQEQIDHAYNGTIPCPHCGRWSEFIVLGIRLQPEPLVPCLNCDCHDPDMGCTMPSIDKSYACPLVSCDDEQTEVLDE
;
A
#
# COMPACT_ATOMS: atom_id res chain seq x y z
N MET A 1 -7.22 25.11 -4.00
CA MET A 1 -5.93 24.79 -3.36
C MET A 1 -5.58 25.89 -2.38
N LYS A 2 -5.62 25.62 -1.08
CA LYS A 2 -5.01 26.52 -0.10
C LYS A 2 -3.51 26.25 -0.15
N TYR A 3 -2.73 27.19 -0.68
CA TYR A 3 -1.27 27.15 -0.52
C TYR A 3 -0.99 27.26 0.98
N VAL A 4 -0.75 26.12 1.62
CA VAL A 4 -0.22 26.09 2.98
C VAL A 4 1.27 26.24 2.81
N ASP A 5 1.83 27.30 3.40
CA ASP A 5 3.25 27.57 3.42
C ASP A 5 3.90 26.50 4.31
N TYR A 6 4.26 25.36 3.71
CA TYR A 6 5.03 24.33 4.39
C TYR A 6 6.42 24.89 4.61
N HIS A 7 6.96 24.82 5.83
CA HIS A 7 8.36 25.14 6.11
C HIS A 7 9.28 24.08 5.47
N LEU A 8 9.26 24.02 4.14
CA LEU A 8 10.16 23.22 3.33
C LEU A 8 11.52 23.91 3.32
N PRO A 9 12.62 23.15 3.38
CA PRO A 9 13.95 23.69 3.12
C PRO A 9 13.96 24.41 1.77
N SER A 10 14.52 25.62 1.77
CA SER A 10 14.24 26.66 0.76
C SER A 10 14.45 26.21 -0.69
N GLY A 11 13.43 26.38 -1.53
CA GLY A 11 13.53 26.28 -3.01
C GLY A 11 12.86 25.08 -3.68
N VAL A 12 12.17 24.22 -2.93
CA VAL A 12 11.46 23.06 -3.49
C VAL A 12 9.99 23.41 -3.77
N ASP A 13 9.56 23.21 -5.02
CA ASP A 13 8.16 23.39 -5.40
C ASP A 13 7.31 22.17 -5.04
N PHE A 14 6.13 22.40 -4.46
CA PHE A 14 5.21 21.35 -4.03
C PHE A 14 4.81 20.42 -5.18
N SER A 15 4.73 20.93 -6.41
CA SER A 15 4.38 20.12 -7.59
C SER A 15 5.43 19.05 -7.92
N SER A 16 6.69 19.29 -7.55
CA SER A 16 7.83 18.40 -7.82
C SER A 16 8.12 17.37 -6.72
N ILE A 17 7.48 17.50 -5.54
CA ILE A 17 7.73 16.62 -4.40
C ILE A 17 7.23 15.21 -4.70
N THR A 18 8.10 14.22 -4.59
CA THR A 18 7.75 12.80 -4.70
C THR A 18 7.57 12.16 -3.31
N TYR A 19 6.99 10.96 -3.27
CA TYR A 19 6.91 10.19 -2.02
C TYR A 19 8.30 9.86 -1.43
N GLU A 20 9.28 9.59 -2.28
CA GLU A 20 10.66 9.30 -1.84
C GLU A 20 11.32 10.53 -1.20
N ASP A 21 11.00 11.74 -1.67
CA ASP A 21 11.54 12.98 -1.11
C ASP A 21 11.14 13.18 0.35
N ILE A 22 9.88 12.85 0.67
CA ILE A 22 9.28 13.01 2.00
C ILE A 22 9.28 11.71 2.81
N ARG A 23 9.96 10.66 2.33
CA ARG A 23 10.00 9.37 3.02
C ARG A 23 10.57 9.51 4.44
N TRP A 24 9.87 8.89 5.39
CA TRP A 24 10.29 8.92 6.80
C TRP A 24 11.51 8.01 6.99
N GLN A 25 12.70 8.58 7.17
CA GLN A 25 13.91 7.80 7.43
C GLN A 25 14.03 7.44 8.91
N TYR A 26 14.01 8.45 9.77
CA TYR A 26 14.04 8.29 11.22
C TYR A 26 13.52 9.56 11.92
N GLY A 27 13.04 9.39 13.15
CA GLY A 27 12.63 10.50 14.00
C GLY A 27 13.83 11.26 14.57
N VAL A 28 13.71 12.58 14.66
CA VAL A 28 14.69 13.49 15.26
C VAL A 28 14.02 14.22 16.41
N PHE A 29 14.65 14.19 17.58
CA PHE A 29 14.14 14.88 18.76
C PHE A 29 15.12 15.95 19.22
N ARG A 30 14.62 17.16 19.46
CA ARG A 30 15.40 18.26 20.04
C ARG A 30 14.64 18.83 21.23
N CYS A 31 15.30 18.90 22.39
CA CYS A 31 14.72 19.54 23.56
C CYS A 31 15.43 20.87 23.81
N ASN A 32 14.80 21.95 23.36
CA ASN A 32 15.27 23.29 23.67
C ASN A 32 14.79 23.67 25.06
N SER A 33 15.67 24.24 25.88
CA SER A 33 15.28 24.79 27.17
C SER A 33 15.61 26.26 27.27
N THR A 34 14.65 27.05 27.74
CA THR A 34 14.81 28.49 27.97
C THR A 34 14.52 28.81 29.43
N GLY A 35 15.21 29.79 30.01
CA GLY A 35 15.07 30.15 31.42
C GLY A 35 15.95 29.32 32.36
N SER A 36 15.78 29.52 33.67
CA SER A 36 16.61 28.89 34.72
C SER A 36 15.80 28.56 35.97
N GLY A 37 16.24 27.57 36.75
CA GLY A 37 15.59 27.20 38.01
C GLY A 37 14.13 26.78 37.82
N ARG A 38 13.22 27.37 38.61
CA ARG A 38 11.77 27.10 38.54
C ARG A 38 11.12 27.60 37.26
N ASP A 39 11.75 28.54 36.56
CA ASP A 39 11.23 29.13 35.32
C ASP A 39 11.79 28.45 34.05
N LYS A 40 12.49 27.32 34.21
CA LYS A 40 13.01 26.55 33.07
C LYS A 40 11.84 25.96 32.28
N LYS A 41 11.68 26.41 31.05
CA LYS A 41 10.69 25.89 30.10
C LYS A 41 11.37 24.93 29.14
N HIS A 42 10.73 23.81 28.88
CA HIS A 42 11.15 22.84 27.87
C HIS A 42 10.23 22.98 26.66
N LEU A 43 10.84 23.11 25.49
CA LEU A 43 10.18 23.18 24.20
C LEU A 43 10.68 21.98 23.40
N PRO A 44 10.01 20.81 23.54
CA PRO A 44 10.30 19.66 22.71
C PRO A 44 9.96 19.99 21.26
N TRP A 45 10.82 19.55 20.36
CA TRP A 45 10.62 19.60 18.93
C TRP A 45 10.82 18.19 18.39
N ASP A 46 9.74 17.64 17.86
CA ASP A 46 9.69 16.33 17.22
C ASP A 46 9.72 16.53 15.71
N GLY A 47 10.74 15.98 15.06
CA GLY A 47 10.96 16.09 13.63
C GLY A 47 11.20 14.75 12.97
N VAL A 48 11.22 14.80 11.65
CA VAL A 48 11.40 13.67 10.76
C VAL A 48 12.54 13.99 9.83
N LYS A 49 13.53 13.10 9.76
CA LYS A 49 14.54 13.16 8.71
C LYS A 49 13.95 12.58 7.42
N THR A 50 14.01 13.38 6.37
CA THR A 50 13.63 13.04 4.99
C THR A 50 14.77 13.39 4.03
N ASN A 51 14.61 13.07 2.74
CA ASN A 51 15.55 13.48 1.70
C ASN A 51 15.55 15.00 1.49
N LEU A 52 14.42 15.67 1.72
CA LEU A 52 14.34 17.14 1.70
C LEU A 52 15.09 17.78 2.87
N GLY A 53 15.14 17.11 4.01
CA GLY A 53 15.73 17.66 5.23
C GLY A 53 15.02 17.21 6.49
N GLU A 54 15.22 17.94 7.57
CA GLU A 54 14.45 17.74 8.80
C GLU A 54 13.17 18.59 8.75
N ILE A 55 12.02 17.94 8.89
CA ILE A 55 10.69 18.57 8.88
C ILE A 55 10.03 18.28 10.23
N GLU A 56 9.38 19.27 10.86
CA GLU A 56 8.63 19.03 12.10
C GLU A 56 7.52 17.99 11.86
N GLU A 57 7.30 17.05 12.78
CA GLU A 57 6.38 15.92 12.58
C GLU A 57 4.97 16.36 12.14
N LYS A 58 4.44 17.41 12.77
CA LYS A 58 3.12 17.96 12.42
C LYS A 58 3.08 18.54 11.00
N ASP A 59 4.20 19.08 10.52
CA ASP A 59 4.34 19.68 9.19
C ASP A 59 4.50 18.57 8.15
N TRP A 60 5.26 17.53 8.49
CA TRP A 60 5.39 16.32 7.71
C TRP A 60 4.03 15.64 7.49
N CYS A 61 3.21 15.48 8.54
CA CYS A 61 1.87 14.91 8.40
C CYS A 61 0.99 15.73 7.43
N ARG A 62 1.01 17.06 7.55
CA ARG A 62 0.25 17.95 6.64
C ARG A 62 0.77 17.90 5.20
N LEU A 63 2.08 17.75 5.02
CA LEU A 63 2.71 17.62 3.71
C LEU A 63 2.35 16.29 3.05
N ALA A 64 2.46 15.19 3.80
CA ALA A 64 2.10 13.86 3.33
C ALA A 64 0.63 13.80 2.89
N GLU A 65 -0.30 14.34 3.68
CA GLU A 65 -1.71 14.44 3.29
C GLU A 65 -1.93 15.20 1.99
N ALA A 66 -1.25 16.35 1.83
CA ALA A 66 -1.39 17.16 0.63
C ALA A 66 -0.81 16.48 -0.61
N VAL A 67 0.32 15.79 -0.48
CA VAL A 67 0.92 15.03 -1.59
C VAL A 67 0.00 13.88 -2.01
N ILE A 68 -0.58 13.16 -1.04
CA ILE A 68 -1.56 12.10 -1.31
C ILE A 68 -2.83 12.65 -1.98
N GLU A 69 -3.33 13.80 -1.52
CA GLU A 69 -4.49 14.46 -2.11
C GLU A 69 -4.22 14.92 -3.54
N ARG A 70 -3.03 15.48 -3.78
CA ARG A 70 -2.56 15.89 -5.12
C ARG A 70 -2.55 14.72 -6.08
N ASP A 71 -2.10 13.55 -5.63
CA ASP A 71 -1.97 12.35 -6.45
C ASP A 71 -3.29 11.54 -6.54
N GLY A 72 -4.37 12.00 -5.89
CA GLY A 72 -5.69 11.36 -5.94
C GLY A 72 -5.82 10.08 -5.11
N GLU A 73 -4.83 9.76 -4.27
CA GLU A 73 -4.74 8.52 -3.50
C GLU A 73 -5.41 8.62 -2.11
N THR A 74 -6.23 9.65 -1.86
CA THR A 74 -6.95 9.85 -0.59
C THR A 74 -7.83 8.65 -0.19
N HIS A 75 -8.34 7.89 -1.17
CA HIS A 75 -9.11 6.67 -0.92
C HIS A 75 -8.23 5.57 -0.31
N LEU A 76 -6.98 5.44 -0.76
CA LEU A 76 -6.02 4.47 -0.26
C LEU A 76 -5.55 4.81 1.16
N LEU A 77 -5.34 6.10 1.45
CA LEU A 77 -5.10 6.58 2.81
C LEU A 77 -6.25 6.21 3.76
N LYS A 78 -7.51 6.34 3.33
CA LYS A 78 -8.67 5.90 4.15
C LYS A 78 -8.64 4.40 4.44
N HIS A 79 -8.27 3.58 3.45
CA HIS A 79 -8.11 2.13 3.63
C HIS A 79 -6.99 1.78 4.60
N LEU A 80 -5.86 2.51 4.56
CA LEU A 80 -4.77 2.34 5.53
C LEU A 80 -5.18 2.76 6.94
N ILE A 81 -5.91 3.87 7.11
CA ILE A 81 -6.43 4.27 8.42
C ILE A 81 -7.36 3.19 8.99
N GLN A 82 -8.26 2.65 8.17
CA GLN A 82 -9.13 1.54 8.57
C GLN A 82 -8.31 0.30 8.95
N TRP A 83 -7.29 -0.04 8.15
CA TRP A 83 -6.39 -1.15 8.42
C TRP A 83 -5.67 -0.98 9.77
N CYS A 84 -5.04 0.18 10.02
CA CYS A 84 -4.36 0.46 11.29
C CYS A 84 -5.34 0.41 12.47
N SER A 85 -6.55 0.93 12.29
CA SER A 85 -7.59 0.87 13.34
C SER A 85 -8.00 -0.55 13.70
N GLU A 86 -8.11 -1.46 12.73
CA GLU A 86 -8.46 -2.87 12.97
C GLU A 86 -7.30 -3.65 13.63
N HIS A 87 -6.06 -3.20 13.42
CA HIS A 87 -4.84 -3.80 13.95
C HIS A 87 -4.25 -2.99 15.13
N ASN A 88 -5.08 -2.18 15.79
CA ASN A 88 -4.68 -1.32 16.90
C ASN A 88 -4.61 -2.10 18.23
N TYR A 89 -3.69 -3.05 18.34
CA TYR A 89 -3.58 -3.92 19.51
C TYR A 89 -3.10 -3.19 20.78
N ILE A 90 -2.43 -2.04 20.62
CA ILE A 90 -1.88 -1.24 21.72
C ILE A 90 -2.78 -0.08 22.14
N GLY A 91 -3.94 0.11 21.50
CA GLY A 91 -4.89 1.18 21.83
C GLY A 91 -4.38 2.58 21.52
N ALA A 92 -3.58 2.73 20.46
CA ALA A 92 -3.13 4.02 19.94
C ALA A 92 -4.31 4.94 19.61
N SER A 93 -4.10 6.25 19.79
CA SER A 93 -5.10 7.27 19.49
C SER A 93 -5.36 7.40 17.98
N ALA A 94 -6.49 7.99 17.61
CA ALA A 94 -6.82 8.25 16.21
C ALA A 94 -5.76 9.10 15.49
N THR A 95 -5.11 10.02 16.20
CA THR A 95 -4.02 10.85 15.65
C THR A 95 -2.78 10.01 15.37
N GLU A 96 -2.40 9.10 16.27
CA GLU A 96 -1.27 8.20 16.08
C GLU A 96 -1.52 7.21 14.94
N LEU A 97 -2.71 6.61 14.88
CA LEU A 97 -3.11 5.71 13.78
C LEU A 97 -3.11 6.43 12.43
N ARG A 98 -3.53 7.70 12.39
CA ARG A 98 -3.48 8.52 11.18
C ARG A 98 -2.05 8.79 10.74
N LYS A 99 -1.14 9.09 11.67
CA LYS A 99 0.29 9.25 11.39
C LYS A 99 0.90 7.95 10.85
N GLU A 100 0.59 6.82 11.48
CA GLU A 100 1.05 5.51 11.02
C GLU A 100 0.55 5.21 9.61
N ALA A 101 -0.73 5.46 9.32
CA ALA A 101 -1.28 5.29 7.98
C ALA A 101 -0.59 6.17 6.93
N LEU A 102 -0.23 7.41 7.29
CA LEU A 102 0.58 8.28 6.42
C LEU A 102 1.96 7.68 6.17
N GLN A 103 2.66 7.20 7.21
CA GLN A 103 3.97 6.56 7.05
C GLN A 103 3.89 5.35 6.12
N LEU A 104 2.95 4.43 6.36
CA LEU A 104 2.73 3.26 5.51
C LEU A 104 2.43 3.64 4.06
N HIS A 105 1.70 4.75 3.85
CA HIS A 105 1.38 5.23 2.51
C HIS A 105 2.62 5.79 1.80
N ILE A 106 3.35 6.68 2.46
CA ILE A 106 4.56 7.29 1.89
C ILE A 106 5.63 6.24 1.62
N ASP A 107 5.77 5.22 2.49
CA ASP A 107 6.68 4.09 2.28
C ASP A 107 6.23 3.11 1.20
N ARG A 108 5.03 3.29 0.65
CA ARG A 108 4.40 2.38 -0.33
C ARG A 108 4.37 0.93 0.16
N VAL A 109 4.14 0.73 1.47
CA VAL A 109 4.27 -0.59 2.11
C VAL A 109 3.32 -1.64 1.50
N PHE A 110 2.16 -1.18 1.02
CA PHE A 110 1.14 -2.02 0.41
C PHE A 110 1.53 -2.53 -0.99
N ASP A 111 2.56 -1.94 -1.62
CA ASP A 111 3.17 -2.43 -2.85
C ASP A 111 4.34 -3.38 -2.57
N ASN A 112 4.79 -3.50 -1.31
CA ASN A 112 5.87 -4.40 -0.93
C ASN A 112 5.35 -5.81 -0.60
N PRO A 113 5.64 -6.84 -1.42
CA PRO A 113 5.17 -8.21 -1.19
C PRO A 113 5.73 -8.83 0.09
N GLN A 114 6.83 -8.29 0.66
CA GLN A 114 7.39 -8.75 1.93
C GLN A 114 6.61 -8.27 3.16
N TRP A 115 5.74 -7.26 3.01
CA TRP A 115 4.95 -6.76 4.14
C TRP A 115 3.96 -7.81 4.62
N GLY A 116 3.93 -8.08 5.93
CA GLY A 116 3.03 -9.09 6.51
C GLY A 116 1.54 -8.82 6.24
N GLY A 117 1.17 -7.54 6.07
CA GLY A 117 -0.19 -7.13 5.70
C GLY A 117 -0.50 -7.21 4.20
N TYR A 118 0.47 -7.50 3.33
CA TYR A 118 0.33 -7.36 1.88
C TYR A 118 -0.86 -8.14 1.30
N LEU A 119 -0.94 -9.44 1.57
CA LEU A 119 -2.04 -10.27 1.06
C LEU A 119 -3.41 -9.87 1.65
N PRO A 120 -3.62 -9.81 2.98
CA PRO A 120 -4.93 -9.47 3.53
C PRO A 120 -5.38 -8.04 3.18
N PHE A 121 -4.47 -7.07 3.14
CA PHE A 121 -4.77 -5.70 2.73
C PHE A 121 -5.19 -5.63 1.25
N ASN A 122 -4.34 -6.13 0.35
CA ASN A 122 -4.62 -6.06 -1.09
C ASN A 122 -5.82 -6.93 -1.47
N LYS A 123 -6.08 -8.06 -0.79
CA LYS A 123 -7.30 -8.85 -1.03
C LYS A 123 -8.57 -8.05 -0.81
N ARG A 124 -8.59 -7.14 0.18
CA ARG A 124 -9.77 -6.36 0.56
C ARG A 124 -9.90 -5.07 -0.25
N TYR A 125 -8.80 -4.38 -0.50
CA TYR A 125 -8.83 -3.02 -1.05
C TYR A 125 -8.31 -2.90 -2.49
N ARG A 126 -7.51 -3.88 -2.96
CA ARG A 126 -6.83 -3.89 -4.27
C ARG A 126 -6.77 -5.30 -4.87
N PRO A 127 -7.92 -5.92 -5.18
CA PRO A 127 -8.00 -7.32 -5.59
C PRO A 127 -7.24 -7.64 -6.88
N GLU A 128 -6.99 -6.65 -7.74
CA GLU A 128 -6.11 -6.74 -8.90
C GLU A 128 -4.65 -7.04 -8.50
N VAL A 129 -4.10 -6.34 -7.50
CA VAL A 129 -2.75 -6.60 -6.98
C VAL A 129 -2.66 -7.96 -6.31
N TRP A 130 -3.69 -8.32 -5.53
CA TRP A 130 -3.74 -9.63 -4.87
C TRP A 130 -3.77 -10.80 -5.86
N ARG A 131 -4.47 -10.65 -6.99
CA ARG A 131 -4.50 -11.66 -8.05
C ARG A 131 -3.15 -11.77 -8.78
N ALA A 132 -2.45 -10.67 -9.00
CA ALA A 132 -1.12 -10.69 -9.61
C ALA A 132 -0.01 -11.26 -8.68
N ALA A 133 -0.25 -11.34 -7.37
CA ALA A 133 0.77 -11.77 -6.40
C ALA A 133 1.22 -13.24 -6.56
N HIS A 134 2.50 -13.50 -6.30
CA HIS A 134 3.07 -14.84 -6.22
C HIS A 134 2.72 -15.50 -4.88
N ILE A 135 1.55 -16.15 -4.79
CA ILE A 135 1.09 -16.75 -3.53
C ILE A 135 1.67 -18.16 -3.37
N VAL A 136 2.24 -18.42 -2.20
CA VAL A 136 2.70 -19.71 -1.71
C VAL A 136 1.83 -20.13 -0.53
N TYR A 137 1.49 -21.41 -0.47
CA TYR A 137 0.77 -21.98 0.66
C TYR A 137 1.76 -22.65 1.60
N VAL A 138 1.74 -22.21 2.86
CA VAL A 138 2.63 -22.73 3.91
C VAL A 138 1.84 -23.25 5.08
N ARG A 139 2.44 -24.18 5.82
CA ARG A 139 1.97 -24.61 7.12
C ARG A 139 2.99 -24.21 8.17
N ASN A 140 2.63 -23.26 9.02
CA ASN A 140 3.45 -22.86 10.17
C ASN A 140 3.32 -23.88 11.30
N GLU A 141 4.42 -24.21 11.97
CA GLU A 141 4.43 -25.15 13.09
C GLU A 141 3.61 -24.65 14.29
N CYS A 142 3.52 -23.33 14.51
CA CYS A 142 2.85 -22.80 15.70
C CYS A 142 1.34 -23.08 15.75
N CYS A 143 0.66 -23.04 14.60
CA CYS A 143 -0.79 -23.23 14.53
C CYS A 143 -1.18 -24.48 13.72
N HIS A 144 -0.24 -25.07 12.98
CA HIS A 144 -0.47 -26.14 12.01
C HIS A 144 -1.55 -25.83 10.95
N LYS A 145 -1.88 -24.55 10.78
CA LYS A 145 -2.86 -24.06 9.80
C LYS A 145 -2.18 -23.73 8.49
N ILE A 146 -2.85 -24.04 7.39
CA ILE A 146 -2.41 -23.65 6.05
C ILE A 146 -2.77 -22.18 5.86
N SER A 147 -1.79 -21.37 5.50
CA SER A 147 -1.98 -19.93 5.27
C SER A 147 -1.30 -19.51 3.96
N PRO A 148 -1.90 -18.57 3.21
CA PRO A 148 -1.26 -17.98 2.05
C PRO A 148 -0.22 -16.93 2.49
N VAL A 149 0.94 -16.96 1.87
CA VAL A 149 2.03 -15.98 2.00
C VAL A 149 2.57 -15.66 0.60
N THR A 150 3.38 -14.62 0.46
CA THR A 150 4.03 -14.30 -0.81
C THR A 150 5.33 -15.10 -0.96
N GLN A 151 5.75 -15.38 -2.20
CA GLN A 151 7.06 -16.00 -2.47
C GLN A 151 8.20 -15.13 -1.91
N GLU A 152 8.07 -13.81 -2.01
CA GLU A 152 9.07 -12.86 -1.54
C GLU A 152 9.23 -12.88 -0.02
N GLN A 153 8.18 -13.23 0.75
CA GLN A 153 8.29 -13.49 2.20
C GLN A 153 9.07 -14.77 2.50
N ILE A 154 8.95 -15.79 1.64
CA ILE A 154 9.72 -17.04 1.77
C ILE A 154 11.19 -16.80 1.46
N ASP A 155 11.47 -16.06 0.38
CA ASP A 155 12.83 -15.78 -0.06
C ASP A 155 13.59 -14.89 0.94
N HIS A 156 12.87 -14.01 1.65
CA HIS A 156 13.39 -13.18 2.73
C HIS A 156 13.34 -13.88 4.12
N ALA A 157 12.92 -15.15 4.20
CA ALA A 157 12.82 -15.84 5.49
C ALA A 157 14.18 -15.93 6.18
N TYR A 158 14.27 -15.42 7.41
CA TYR A 158 15.48 -15.51 8.22
C TYR A 158 15.41 -16.76 9.10
N ASN A 159 16.48 -17.56 9.12
CA ASN A 159 16.57 -18.84 9.84
C ASN A 159 15.42 -19.81 9.52
N GLY A 160 14.87 -19.78 8.30
CA GLY A 160 13.75 -20.64 7.92
C GLY A 160 12.44 -20.35 8.67
N THR A 161 12.31 -19.15 9.24
CA THR A 161 11.12 -18.72 9.98
C THR A 161 10.41 -17.55 9.31
N ILE A 162 9.09 -17.54 9.42
CA ILE A 162 8.23 -16.43 8.98
C ILE A 162 7.17 -16.15 10.05
N PRO A 163 6.60 -14.93 10.10
CA PRO A 163 5.46 -14.64 10.98
C PRO A 163 4.22 -15.42 10.49
N CYS A 164 3.60 -16.19 11.39
CA CYS A 164 2.40 -16.92 11.05
C CYS A 164 1.23 -15.95 10.76
N PRO A 165 0.56 -16.03 9.59
CA PRO A 165 -0.55 -15.14 9.26
C PRO A 165 -1.77 -15.25 10.20
N HIS A 166 -1.88 -16.34 10.96
CA HIS A 166 -3.00 -16.56 11.87
C HIS A 166 -2.77 -15.98 13.27
N CYS A 167 -1.54 -16.06 13.80
CA CYS A 167 -1.27 -15.68 15.20
C CYS A 167 -0.11 -14.70 15.38
N GLY A 168 0.57 -14.31 14.29
CA GLY A 168 1.72 -13.41 14.31
C GLY A 168 3.02 -14.00 14.86
N ARG A 169 3.01 -15.24 15.38
CA ARG A 169 4.22 -15.87 15.93
C ARG A 169 5.20 -16.25 14.82
N TRP A 170 6.46 -15.88 14.99
CA TRP A 170 7.57 -16.38 14.18
C TRP A 170 7.76 -17.87 14.40
N SER A 171 7.69 -18.65 13.34
CA SER A 171 7.82 -20.11 13.41
C SER A 171 8.38 -20.69 12.12
N GLU A 172 8.95 -21.88 12.24
CA GLU A 172 9.29 -22.70 11.09
C GLU A 172 8.04 -23.01 10.27
N PHE A 173 8.24 -23.25 8.98
CA PHE A 173 7.17 -23.48 8.03
C PHE A 173 7.53 -24.56 7.02
N ILE A 174 6.51 -25.25 6.54
CA ILE A 174 6.63 -26.19 5.42
C ILE A 174 5.87 -25.62 4.23
N VAL A 175 6.54 -25.52 3.08
CA VAL A 175 5.91 -25.13 1.81
C VAL A 175 5.10 -26.32 1.30
N LEU A 176 3.81 -26.09 1.05
CA LEU A 176 2.87 -27.10 0.57
C LEU A 176 2.60 -27.00 -0.94
N GLY A 177 2.82 -25.83 -1.53
CA GLY A 177 2.62 -25.60 -2.95
C GLY A 177 2.50 -24.12 -3.28
N ILE A 178 2.47 -23.81 -4.57
CA ILE A 178 2.32 -22.46 -5.11
C ILE A 178 0.94 -22.31 -5.77
N ARG A 179 0.39 -21.09 -5.76
CA ARG A 179 -0.77 -20.75 -6.59
C ARG A 179 -0.31 -20.72 -8.04
N LEU A 180 -0.81 -21.66 -8.85
CA LEU A 180 -0.31 -21.89 -10.21
C LEU A 180 -0.64 -20.78 -11.23
N GLN A 181 -1.59 -19.88 -10.95
CA GLN A 181 -1.92 -18.73 -11.81
C GLN A 181 -2.60 -17.62 -10.99
N PRO A 182 -2.38 -16.32 -11.28
CA PRO A 182 -3.45 -15.33 -11.20
C PRO A 182 -4.62 -15.86 -12.02
N GLU A 183 -5.82 -15.99 -11.47
CA GLU A 183 -6.99 -16.20 -12.34
C GLU A 183 -6.96 -15.08 -13.39
N PRO A 184 -6.85 -15.41 -14.70
CA PRO A 184 -6.88 -14.39 -15.71
C PRO A 184 -8.16 -13.58 -15.48
N LEU A 185 -8.05 -12.25 -15.54
CA LEU A 185 -9.19 -11.39 -15.75
C LEU A 185 -9.76 -11.77 -17.10
N VAL A 186 -10.56 -12.84 -17.16
CA VAL A 186 -11.41 -13.08 -18.30
C VAL A 186 -12.58 -12.16 -18.03
N PRO A 187 -12.67 -11.00 -18.71
CA PRO A 187 -13.68 -10.01 -18.37
C PRO A 187 -15.08 -10.65 -18.48
N CYS A 188 -15.22 -11.56 -19.43
CA CYS A 188 -16.44 -12.31 -19.70
C CYS A 188 -16.68 -13.52 -18.78
N LEU A 189 -15.84 -13.85 -17.79
CA LEU A 189 -15.99 -15.10 -16.99
C LEU A 189 -17.39 -15.25 -16.35
N ASN A 190 -18.05 -14.12 -16.07
CA ASN A 190 -19.40 -14.05 -15.50
C ASN A 190 -20.47 -13.62 -16.51
N CYS A 191 -20.15 -13.61 -17.81
CA CYS A 191 -21.09 -13.30 -18.88
C CYS A 191 -21.54 -14.60 -19.55
N ASP A 192 -22.82 -14.67 -19.95
CA ASP A 192 -23.37 -15.82 -20.71
C ASP A 192 -22.66 -16.05 -22.06
N CYS A 193 -21.91 -15.06 -22.54
CA CYS A 193 -21.09 -15.15 -23.73
C CYS A 193 -19.73 -15.84 -23.52
N HIS A 194 -19.43 -16.38 -22.34
CA HIS A 194 -18.16 -17.04 -22.09
C HIS A 194 -18.27 -18.56 -22.13
N ASP A 195 -17.49 -19.16 -23.01
CA ASP A 195 -17.27 -20.59 -23.13
C ASP A 195 -15.86 -20.96 -22.61
N PRO A 196 -15.69 -22.03 -21.82
CA PRO A 196 -14.39 -22.43 -21.27
C PRO A 196 -13.33 -22.81 -22.32
N ASP A 197 -13.74 -23.33 -23.48
CA ASP A 197 -12.84 -23.79 -24.53
C ASP A 197 -12.62 -22.70 -25.60
N MET A 198 -13.64 -21.86 -25.83
CA MET A 198 -13.66 -20.88 -26.92
C MET A 198 -13.52 -19.41 -26.46
N GLY A 199 -13.53 -19.15 -25.14
CA GLY A 199 -13.48 -17.80 -24.58
C GLY A 199 -14.78 -17.01 -24.83
N CYS A 200 -14.69 -15.74 -25.22
CA CYS A 200 -15.88 -14.94 -25.53
C CYS A 200 -16.48 -15.36 -26.87
N THR A 201 -17.64 -16.00 -26.84
CA THR A 201 -18.43 -16.45 -27.99
C THR A 201 -19.28 -15.35 -28.63
N MET A 202 -19.28 -14.14 -28.05
CA MET A 202 -20.02 -13.01 -28.62
C MET A 202 -19.46 -12.65 -30.00
N PRO A 203 -20.30 -12.55 -31.05
CA PRO A 203 -19.88 -12.08 -32.35
C PRO A 203 -19.23 -10.69 -32.27
N SER A 204 -18.22 -10.42 -33.09
CA SER A 204 -17.51 -9.14 -33.07
C SER A 204 -18.44 -7.93 -33.28
N ILE A 205 -19.55 -8.11 -34.01
CA ILE A 205 -20.56 -7.06 -34.23
C ILE A 205 -21.39 -6.76 -32.98
N ASP A 206 -21.60 -7.75 -32.12
CA ASP A 206 -22.41 -7.63 -30.89
C ASP A 206 -21.56 -7.12 -29.72
N LYS A 207 -20.24 -7.35 -29.77
CA LYS A 207 -19.30 -6.86 -28.75
C LYS A 207 -19.34 -5.34 -28.56
N SER A 208 -19.53 -4.58 -29.63
CA SER A 208 -19.46 -3.11 -29.61
C SER A 208 -20.63 -2.42 -28.92
N TYR A 209 -21.79 -3.08 -28.79
CA TYR A 209 -22.97 -2.47 -28.17
C TYR A 209 -23.58 -3.30 -27.03
N ALA A 210 -23.28 -4.60 -26.94
CA ALA A 210 -23.86 -5.50 -25.94
C ALA A 210 -22.86 -5.99 -24.88
N CYS A 211 -21.55 -5.77 -25.06
CA CYS A 211 -20.57 -6.13 -24.04
C CYS A 211 -20.35 -4.96 -23.06
N PRO A 212 -20.76 -5.07 -21.79
CA PRO A 212 -20.58 -4.00 -20.79
C PRO A 212 -19.10 -3.76 -20.41
N LEU A 213 -18.16 -4.52 -20.99
CA LEU A 213 -16.73 -4.47 -20.73
C LEU A 213 -15.94 -3.88 -21.90
N VAL A 214 -16.59 -3.65 -23.05
CA VAL A 214 -16.01 -2.90 -24.16
C VAL A 214 -16.33 -1.43 -23.91
N SER A 215 -15.35 -0.66 -23.43
CA SER A 215 -15.42 0.80 -23.53
C SER A 215 -15.36 1.19 -25.01
N CYS A 216 -16.26 2.06 -25.45
CA CYS A 216 -16.48 2.45 -26.85
C CYS A 216 -15.32 3.19 -27.58
N ASP A 217 -14.08 3.15 -27.08
CA ASP A 217 -13.00 4.01 -27.57
C ASP A 217 -11.82 3.26 -28.22
N ASP A 218 -12.06 2.13 -28.88
CA ASP A 218 -11.09 1.54 -29.81
C ASP A 218 -11.53 1.81 -31.27
N GLU A 219 -11.48 3.08 -31.67
CA GLU A 219 -11.48 3.44 -33.08
C GLU A 219 -10.19 2.95 -33.75
N GLN A 220 -10.37 1.98 -34.65
CA GLN A 220 -9.68 1.85 -35.93
C GLN A 220 -8.14 1.93 -35.92
N THR A 221 -7.49 0.77 -35.90
CA THR A 221 -6.25 0.60 -36.67
C THR A 221 -6.59 -0.20 -37.92
N GLU A 222 -6.99 0.51 -38.98
CA GLU A 222 -7.01 -0.04 -40.33
C GLU A 222 -5.59 -0.46 -40.70
N VAL A 223 -5.41 -1.75 -40.98
CA VAL A 223 -4.20 -2.26 -41.62
C VAL A 223 -4.36 -1.98 -43.10
N LEU A 224 -3.64 -0.98 -43.60
CA LEU A 224 -3.38 -0.80 -45.03
C LEU A 224 -2.40 -1.90 -45.46
N ASP A 225 -2.86 -2.83 -46.28
CA ASP A 225 -2.00 -3.66 -47.12
C ASP A 225 -2.24 -3.30 -48.60
N GLU A 226 -1.14 -3.37 -49.35
CA GLU A 226 -0.82 -2.80 -50.68
C GLU A 226 -1.78 -3.09 -51.85
#